data_AF-A0A9D4SY08-F1
#
_entry.id   AF-A0A9D4SY08-F1
#
_cell.length_a   1.000
_cell.length_b   1.000
_cell.length_c   1.000
_cell.angle_alpha   90.00
_cell.angle_beta   90.00
_cell.angle_gamma   90.00
#
_symmetry.space_group_name_H-M   'P 1'
#
loop_
_entity.id
_entity.type
_entity.pdbx_description
1 polymer ?
#
loop_
_entity_poly.entity_id
_entity_poly.type
_entity_poly.pdbx_seq_one_letter_code
_entity_poly.pdbx_strand_id
1 'polypeptide(L)'
;MRWTLSGASGPGECVTAANIDCGERETVAHLFLSCSNLSTHREALDRVSKQLGLPSATVDDILHPVGSAHRVRPALRAVLNYIEAAQLADRLL
;
A
#
# COMPACT_ATOMS: atom_id res chain seq x y z
N MET A 1 -8.21 25.07 -22.41
CA MET A 1 -7.11 24.75 -21.47
C MET A 1 -6.49 23.45 -21.94
N ARG A 2 -5.22 23.50 -22.34
CA ARG A 2 -4.48 22.43 -23.02
C ARG A 2 -3.37 21.98 -22.08
N TRP A 3 -3.42 20.75 -21.60
CA TRP A 3 -2.29 20.14 -20.90
C TRP A 3 -1.54 19.28 -21.91
N THR A 4 -0.33 19.70 -22.25
CA THR A 4 0.62 18.94 -23.08
C THR A 4 1.30 17.90 -22.21
N LEU A 5 0.99 16.62 -22.46
CA LEU A 5 1.81 15.48 -22.02
C LEU A 5 2.98 15.36 -23.01
N SER A 6 4.15 15.84 -22.61
CA SER A 6 5.41 15.58 -23.31
C SER A 6 6.17 14.50 -22.53
N GLY A 7 6.32 13.33 -23.15
CA GLY A 7 7.13 12.22 -22.64
C GLY A 7 6.68 10.89 -23.25
N ALA A 8 7.09 10.63 -24.49
CA ALA A 8 6.80 9.40 -25.22
C ALA A 8 7.62 8.20 -24.73
N SER A 9 7.05 6.98 -24.75
CA SER A 9 7.61 5.80 -25.47
C SER A 9 6.77 4.51 -25.26
N GLY A 10 6.11 4.05 -26.34
CA GLY A 10 5.88 2.64 -26.73
C GLY A 10 4.88 1.74 -25.96
N PRO A 11 4.16 0.81 -26.64
CA PRO A 11 3.51 -0.32 -26.00
C PRO A 11 4.58 -1.39 -25.69
N GLY A 12 5.38 -1.13 -24.66
CA GLY A 12 6.33 -2.10 -24.12
C GLY A 12 5.60 -3.02 -23.17
N GLU A 13 5.58 -4.31 -23.51
CA GLU A 13 5.13 -5.38 -22.63
C GLU A 13 5.70 -5.21 -21.21
N CYS A 14 4.82 -5.36 -20.21
CA CYS A 14 5.18 -5.34 -18.80
C CYS A 14 6.06 -6.56 -18.48
N VAL A 15 7.36 -6.45 -18.70
CA VAL A 15 8.32 -7.47 -18.28
C VAL A 15 8.81 -7.09 -16.89
N THR A 16 8.29 -7.82 -15.89
CA THR A 16 8.58 -7.81 -14.44
C THR A 16 7.65 -7.01 -13.54
N ALA A 17 7.38 -7.57 -12.35
CA ALA A 17 6.49 -7.06 -11.31
C ALA A 17 7.03 -5.81 -10.56
N ALA A 18 7.89 -5.04 -11.22
CA ALA A 18 8.69 -3.97 -10.64
C ALA A 18 8.52 -2.67 -11.43
N ASN A 19 7.33 -2.06 -11.37
CA ASN A 19 7.14 -0.67 -11.78
C ASN A 19 5.86 -0.10 -11.15
N ILE A 20 5.93 0.38 -9.91
CA ILE A 20 4.89 1.26 -9.36
C ILE A 20 5.12 2.66 -9.93
N ASP A 21 4.89 2.84 -11.23
CA ASP A 21 5.00 4.14 -11.88
C ASP A 21 3.69 4.93 -11.72
N CYS A 22 3.30 5.18 -10.47
CA CYS A 22 2.23 6.12 -10.15
C CYS A 22 2.72 7.58 -10.17
N GLY A 23 3.99 7.81 -10.53
CA GLY A 23 4.62 9.12 -10.66
C GLY A 23 4.97 9.81 -9.33
N GLU A 24 4.66 9.19 -8.19
CA GLU A 24 4.85 9.77 -6.86
C GLU A 24 6.06 9.18 -6.13
N ARG A 25 6.59 9.94 -5.15
CA ARG A 25 7.71 9.47 -4.32
C ARG A 25 7.26 8.31 -3.44
N GLU A 26 8.02 7.22 -3.50
CA GLU A 26 7.81 6.03 -2.68
C GLU A 26 8.23 6.27 -1.23
N THR A 27 7.27 6.69 -0.43
CA THR A 27 7.38 6.80 1.02
C THR A 27 6.52 5.73 1.67
N VAL A 28 6.80 5.37 2.93
CA VAL A 28 5.94 4.43 3.68
C VAL A 28 4.49 4.91 3.69
N ALA A 29 4.26 6.22 3.89
CA ALA A 29 2.93 6.80 3.81
C ALA A 29 2.29 6.64 2.43
N HIS A 30 3.03 6.90 1.35
CA HIS A 30 2.53 6.68 0.00
C HIS A 30 2.16 5.20 -0.21
N LEU A 31 3.06 4.27 0.12
CA LEU A 31 2.85 2.84 -0.08
C LEU A 31 1.63 2.36 0.70
N PHE A 32 1.47 2.74 1.97
CA PHE A 32 0.39 2.22 2.81
C PHE A 32 -0.95 2.94 2.68
N LEU A 33 -0.96 4.24 2.35
CA LEU A 33 -2.18 5.06 2.42
C LEU A 33 -2.63 5.61 1.07
N SER A 34 -1.71 5.84 0.12
CA SER A 34 -2.00 6.72 -1.02
C SER A 34 -1.76 6.10 -2.40
N CYS A 35 -0.97 5.03 -2.51
CA CYS A 35 -0.57 4.47 -3.79
C CYS A 35 -1.77 3.92 -4.57
N SER A 36 -2.09 4.49 -5.73
CA SER A 36 -3.21 4.05 -6.56
C SER A 36 -3.06 2.61 -7.04
N ASN A 37 -1.84 2.20 -7.36
CA ASN A 37 -1.53 0.86 -7.85
C ASN A 37 -1.67 -0.21 -6.76
N LEU A 38 -1.62 0.19 -5.49
CA LEU A 38 -1.81 -0.69 -4.33
C LEU A 38 -3.21 -0.57 -3.72
N SER A 39 -4.15 0.11 -4.39
CA SER A 39 -5.51 0.35 -3.89
C SER A 39 -6.23 -0.92 -3.46
N THR A 40 -6.25 -1.95 -4.31
CA THR A 40 -6.89 -3.24 -3.99
C THR A 40 -6.29 -3.92 -2.75
N HIS A 41 -4.95 -3.91 -2.62
CA HIS A 41 -4.27 -4.50 -1.47
C HIS A 41 -4.54 -3.67 -0.19
N ARG A 42 -4.55 -2.34 -0.31
CA ARG A 42 -4.84 -1.43 0.80
C ARG A 42 -6.29 -1.56 1.26
N GLU A 43 -7.25 -1.73 0.36
CA GLU A 43 -8.65 -1.97 0.71
C GLU A 43 -8.83 -3.24 1.55
N ALA A 44 -8.08 -4.29 1.25
CA ALA A 44 -8.09 -5.51 2.05
C ALA A 44 -7.56 -5.26 3.47
N LEU A 45 -6.44 -4.54 3.58
CA LEU A 45 -5.87 -4.14 4.87
C LEU A 45 -6.85 -3.27 5.68
N ASP A 46 -7.41 -2.23 5.07
CA ASP A 46 -8.36 -1.31 5.69
C ASP A 46 -9.64 -2.01 6.16
N ARG A 47 -10.15 -2.97 5.36
CA ARG A 47 -11.31 -3.79 5.74
C ARG A 47 -11.05 -4.59 7.01
N VAL A 48 -9.86 -5.20 7.13
CA VAL A 48 -9.49 -5.96 8.34
C VAL A 48 -9.40 -5.04 9.55
N SER A 49 -8.74 -3.88 9.42
CA SER A 49 -8.65 -2.90 10.51
C SER A 49 -10.04 -2.45 10.99
N LYS A 50 -10.95 -2.13 10.06
CA LYS A 50 -12.34 -1.76 10.37
C LYS A 50 -13.12 -2.87 11.06
N GLN A 51 -12.99 -4.11 10.60
CA GLN A 51 -13.64 -5.27 11.24
C GLN A 51 -13.15 -5.51 12.67
N LEU A 52 -11.89 -5.17 12.95
CA LEU A 52 -11.29 -5.28 14.27
C LEU A 52 -11.54 -4.04 15.14
N GLY A 53 -12.18 -3.00 14.61
CA GLY A 53 -12.39 -1.72 15.29
C GLY A 53 -11.07 -1.01 15.62
N LEU A 54 -10.09 -1.09 14.71
CA LEU A 54 -8.80 -0.43 14.81
C LEU A 54 -8.73 0.75 13.82
N PRO A 55 -8.00 1.82 14.18
CA PRO A 55 -7.75 2.92 13.25
C PRO A 55 -6.84 2.45 12.09
N SER A 56 -6.94 3.15 10.95
CA SER A 56 -6.17 2.87 9.72
C SER A 56 -5.88 4.15 8.92
N ALA A 57 -6.01 5.32 9.54
CA ALA A 57 -5.95 6.60 8.84
C ALA A 57 -4.52 7.11 8.66
N THR A 58 -3.62 6.73 9.57
CA THR A 58 -2.21 7.09 9.55
C THR A 58 -1.33 5.86 9.41
N VAL A 59 -0.07 6.07 9.03
CA VAL A 59 0.93 4.99 8.98
C VAL A 59 1.15 4.41 10.37
N ASP A 60 1.13 5.26 11.39
CA ASP A 60 1.31 4.84 12.79
C ASP A 60 0.17 3.91 13.24
N ASP A 61 -1.07 4.22 12.86
CA ASP A 61 -2.22 3.35 13.16
C ASP A 61 -2.05 1.92 12.57
N ILE A 62 -1.42 1.83 11.39
CA ILE A 62 -1.23 0.58 10.66
C ILE A 62 -0.03 -0.21 11.21
N LEU A 63 1.10 0.46 11.43
CA LEU A 63 2.35 -0.18 11.87
C LEU A 63 2.40 -0.42 13.38
N HIS A 64 1.70 0.41 14.15
CA HIS A 64 1.65 0.38 15.61
C HIS A 64 0.20 0.33 16.14
N PRO A 65 -0.61 -0.66 15.73
CA PRO A 65 -2.01 -0.73 16.15
C PRO A 65 -2.14 -0.92 17.66
N VAL A 66 -2.94 -0.07 18.31
CA VAL A 66 -3.19 -0.11 19.75
C VAL A 66 -4.48 -0.84 20.06
N GLY A 67 -4.43 -1.85 20.92
CA GLY A 67 -5.62 -2.59 21.35
C GLY A 67 -5.30 -3.87 22.09
N SER A 68 -6.33 -4.70 22.28
CA SER A 68 -6.16 -6.04 22.87
C SER A 68 -5.40 -6.94 21.90
N ALA A 69 -4.61 -7.89 22.43
CA ALA A 69 -3.82 -8.82 21.62
C ALA A 69 -4.66 -9.59 20.57
N HIS A 70 -5.93 -9.88 20.90
CA HIS A 70 -6.90 -10.48 19.98
C HIS A 70 -7.16 -9.63 18.72
N ARG A 71 -7.11 -8.30 18.83
CA ARG A 71 -7.29 -7.37 17.70
C ARG A 71 -5.98 -7.05 17.00
N VAL A 72 -4.91 -6.87 17.78
CA VAL A 72 -3.59 -6.47 17.25
C VAL A 72 -2.96 -7.58 16.41
N ARG A 73 -3.00 -8.84 16.85
CA ARG A 73 -2.35 -9.95 16.12
C ARG A 73 -2.91 -10.14 14.70
N PRO A 74 -4.24 -10.18 14.48
CA PRO A 74 -4.79 -10.26 13.13
C PRO A 74 -4.48 -9.02 12.28
N ALA A 75 -4.46 -7.83 12.87
CA ALA A 75 -4.12 -6.60 12.15
C ALA A 75 -2.67 -6.61 11.64
N LEU A 76 -1.71 -6.97 12.48
CA LEU A 76 -0.30 -7.12 12.07
C LEU A 76 -0.14 -8.22 11.02
N ARG A 77 -0.92 -9.31 11.11
CA ARG A 77 -0.94 -10.33 10.05
C ARG A 77 -1.46 -9.78 8.73
N ALA A 78 -2.50 -8.94 8.75
CA ALA A 78 -2.99 -8.28 7.54
C ALA A 78 -1.94 -7.34 6.94
N VAL A 79 -1.15 -6.65 7.76
CA VAL A 79 -0.01 -5.83 7.30
C VAL A 79 1.05 -6.71 6.62
N LEU A 80 1.40 -7.86 7.19
CA LEU A 80 2.35 -8.78 6.56
C LEU A 80 1.82 -9.32 5.22
N ASN A 81 0.55 -9.73 5.18
CA ASN A 81 -0.10 -10.16 3.93
C ASN A 81 -0.11 -9.06 2.87
N TYR A 82 -0.32 -7.81 3.29
CA TYR A 82 -0.24 -6.65 2.41
C TYR A 82 1.17 -6.49 1.83
N ILE A 83 2.20 -6.51 2.68
CA ILE A 83 3.61 -6.39 2.26
C ILE A 83 3.99 -7.50 1.28
N GLU A 84 3.59 -8.75 1.54
CA GLU A 84 3.88 -9.89 0.69
C GLU A 84 3.14 -9.79 -0.66
N ALA A 85 1.82 -9.54 -0.63
CA ALA A 85 0.99 -9.46 -1.83
C ALA A 85 1.34 -8.26 -2.71
N ALA A 86 1.77 -7.15 -2.12
CA ALA A 86 2.23 -5.97 -2.83
C ALA A 86 3.75 -6.00 -3.15
N GLN A 87 4.45 -7.10 -2.83
CA GLN A 87 5.89 -7.28 -3.04
C GLN A 87 6.73 -6.11 -2.49
N LEU A 88 6.35 -5.58 -1.33
CA LEU A 88 7.00 -4.42 -0.71
C LEU A 88 8.21 -4.80 0.16
N ALA A 89 8.41 -6.09 0.44
CA ALA A 89 9.49 -6.55 1.32
C ALA A 89 10.87 -6.08 0.85
N ASP A 90 11.14 -6.13 -0.45
CA ASP A 90 12.41 -5.71 -1.06
C ASP A 90 12.56 -4.19 -1.18
N ARG A 91 11.52 -3.42 -0.82
CA ARG A 91 11.43 -1.96 -0.99
C ARG A 91 11.44 -1.19 0.33
N LEU A 92 11.29 -1.91 1.44
CA LEU A 92 11.26 -1.37 2.80
C LEU A 92 12.58 -1.60 3.56
N LEU A 93 13.57 -2.23 2.92
CA LEU A 93 14.95 -2.42 3.39
C LEU A 93 15.89 -1.42 2.71
#